data_AF-A0AA35RMH7-F1
#
_entry.id   AF-A0AA35RMH7-F1
#
_cell.length_a   1.000
_cell.length_b   1.000
_cell.length_c   1.000
_cell.angle_alpha   90.00
_cell.angle_beta   90.00
_cell.angle_gamma   90.00
#
_symmetry.space_group_name_H-M   'P 1'
#
loop_
_entity.id
_entity.type
_entity.pdbx_description
1 polymer ?
#
loop_
_entity_poly.entity_id
_entity_poly.type
_entity_poly.pdbx_seq_one_letter_code
_entity_poly.pdbx_strand_id
1 'polypeptide(L)'
;KQRWFRLKGNLLFYFKSCGEPAGVIVLERCRVERIHHETRPYSFVLAFENDDSRTYVLSAFSQPELDSWILAVRMSSYEGLKAMYYELTNKINTLTGKYSQKTKSPMATK
;
A
#
# COMPACT_ATOMS: atom_id res chain seq x y z
N LYS A 1 -4.59 22.00 -4.72
CA LYS A 1 -3.99 22.64 -3.51
C LYS A 1 -2.85 21.75 -3.03
N GLN A 2 -1.71 22.31 -2.60
CA GLN A 2 -0.58 21.51 -2.10
C GLN A 2 -0.86 20.98 -0.68
N ARG A 3 -0.45 19.74 -0.42
CA ARG A 3 -0.58 19.02 0.86
C ARG A 3 0.69 18.21 1.08
N TRP A 4 1.07 18.05 2.34
CA TRP A 4 2.14 17.13 2.71
C TRP A 4 1.55 15.76 2.97
N PHE A 5 2.26 14.71 2.56
CA PHE A 5 1.82 13.32 2.73
C PHE A 5 2.88 12.51 3.46
N ARG A 6 2.44 11.60 4.32
CA ARG A 6 3.32 10.65 5.01
C ARG A 6 2.65 9.28 5.04
N LEU A 7 3.35 8.27 4.54
CA LEU A 7 2.90 6.87 4.55
C LEU A 7 3.56 6.12 5.72
N LYS A 8 2.76 5.43 6.53
CA LYS A 8 3.24 4.53 7.60
C LYS A 8 2.40 3.26 7.60
N GLY A 9 3.01 2.13 7.24
CA GLY A 9 2.25 0.90 6.98
C GLY A 9 1.24 1.15 5.85
N ASN A 10 -0.02 0.79 6.07
CA ASN A 10 -1.15 1.05 5.16
C ASN A 10 -1.88 2.38 5.43
N LEU A 11 -1.30 3.29 6.23
CA LEU A 11 -1.92 4.57 6.58
C LEU A 11 -1.23 5.73 5.87
N LEU A 12 -1.97 6.42 5.01
CA LEU A 12 -1.51 7.64 4.32
C LEU A 12 -2.09 8.87 5.02
N PHE A 13 -1.24 9.56 5.77
CA PHE A 13 -1.59 10.81 6.44
C PHE A 13 -1.42 11.98 5.49
N TYR A 14 -2.34 12.94 5.54
CA TYR A 14 -2.23 14.20 4.81
C TYR A 14 -2.34 15.40 5.75
N PHE A 15 -1.57 16.44 5.46
CA PHE A 15 -1.43 17.61 6.33
C PHE A 15 -1.76 18.89 5.56
N LYS A 16 -2.53 19.79 6.19
CA LYS A 16 -2.83 21.13 5.64
C LYS A 16 -1.67 22.12 5.90
N SER A 17 -0.95 21.93 7.01
CA SER A 17 0.22 22.70 7.45
C SER A 17 1.19 21.78 8.21
N CYS A 18 2.37 22.27 8.58
CA CYS A 18 3.29 21.59 9.49
C CYS A 18 2.65 21.48 10.89
N GLY A 19 2.40 20.25 11.35
CA GLY A 19 1.74 19.98 12.63
C GLY A 19 0.92 18.70 12.58
N GLU A 20 -0.34 18.79 13.01
CA GLU A 20 -1.25 17.64 13.12
C GLU A 20 -1.82 17.18 11.76
N PRO A 21 -2.04 15.86 11.59
CA PRO A 21 -2.62 15.32 10.37
C PRO A 21 -4.05 15.85 10.21
N ALA A 22 -4.33 16.41 9.03
CA ALA A 22 -5.68 16.85 8.68
C ALA A 22 -6.63 15.67 8.44
N GLY A 23 -6.06 14.49 8.16
CA GLY A 23 -6.79 13.24 8.12
C GLY A 23 -5.89 12.08 7.71
N VAL A 24 -6.49 10.90 7.64
CA VAL A 24 -5.84 9.65 7.28
C VAL A 24 -6.65 8.93 6.20
N ILE A 25 -5.94 8.34 5.23
CA ILE A 25 -6.49 7.45 4.23
C ILE A 25 -5.94 6.06 4.52
N VAL A 26 -6.82 5.08 4.71
CA VAL A 26 -6.45 3.68 4.90
C VAL A 26 -6.33 3.04 3.53
N LEU A 27 -5.13 2.58 3.16
CA LEU A 27 -4.81 1.99 1.84
C LEU A 27 -5.14 0.49 1.76
N GLU A 28 -6.04 0.01 2.62
CA GLU A 28 -6.51 -1.38 2.61
C GLU A 28 -7.32 -1.64 1.35
N ARG A 29 -6.95 -2.68 0.57
CA ARG A 29 -7.53 -2.98 -0.75
C ARG A 29 -7.54 -1.77 -1.70
N CYS A 30 -6.51 -0.93 -1.59
CA CYS A 30 -6.29 0.20 -2.48
C CYS A 30 -5.56 -0.26 -3.75
N ARG A 31 -6.11 0.14 -4.90
CA ARG A 31 -5.47 0.06 -6.21
C ARG A 31 -4.89 1.43 -6.56
N VAL A 32 -3.65 1.44 -7.02
CA VAL A 32 -2.98 2.68 -7.44
C VAL A 32 -2.62 2.62 -8.92
N GLU A 33 -3.00 3.66 -9.64
CA GLU A 33 -2.78 3.78 -11.08
C GLU A 33 -2.21 5.13 -11.47
N ARG A 34 -1.34 5.14 -12.48
CA ARG A 34 -0.87 6.37 -13.10
C ARG A 34 -1.98 6.93 -13.99
N ILE A 35 -2.17 8.24 -13.93
CA ILE A 35 -3.14 8.93 -14.79
C ILE A 35 -2.45 10.08 -15.51
N HIS A 36 -2.92 10.39 -16.72
CA HIS A 36 -2.49 11.57 -17.42
C HIS A 36 -3.39 12.75 -17.04
N HIS A 37 -2.81 13.85 -16.59
CA HIS A 37 -3.53 15.07 -16.26
C HIS A 37 -2.88 16.25 -16.98
N GLU A 38 -3.68 17.03 -17.70
CA GLU A 38 -3.21 18.07 -18.64
C GLU A 38 -2.19 19.03 -18.04
N THR A 39 -2.41 19.46 -16.79
CA THR A 39 -1.54 20.41 -16.08
C THR A 39 -0.62 19.77 -15.05
N ARG A 40 -0.75 18.46 -14.80
CA ARG A 40 -0.04 17.74 -13.72
C ARG A 40 0.40 16.38 -14.23
N PRO A 41 1.46 16.30 -15.06
CA PRO A 41 1.82 15.07 -15.76
C PRO A 41 2.19 13.91 -14.82
N TYR A 42 2.64 14.22 -13.59
CA TYR A 42 3.06 13.23 -12.60
C TYR A 42 1.92 12.85 -11.64
N SER A 43 0.75 12.49 -12.19
CA SER A 43 -0.45 12.21 -11.41
C SER A 43 -0.76 10.73 -11.28
N PHE A 44 -1.38 10.37 -10.16
CA PHE A 44 -1.88 9.04 -9.88
C PHE A 44 -3.19 9.09 -9.11
N VAL A 45 -3.95 8.00 -9.21
CA VAL A 45 -5.22 7.82 -8.50
C VAL A 45 -5.11 6.66 -7.52
N LEU A 46 -5.71 6.86 -6.34
CA LEU A 46 -6.00 5.82 -5.36
C LEU A 46 -7.49 5.46 -5.49
N ALA A 47 -7.78 4.22 -5.85
CA ALA A 47 -9.13 3.66 -5.95
C ALA A 47 -9.26 2.48 -4.98
N PHE A 48 -10.47 2.19 -4.47
CA PHE A 48 -10.69 1.13 -3.47
C PHE A 48 -11.74 0.14 -3.98
N GLU A 49 -11.45 -1.17 -3.86
CA GLU A 49 -12.29 -2.26 -4.39
C GLU A 49 -13.76 -2.24 -3.94
N ASN A 50 -14.05 -1.67 -2.77
CA ASN A 50 -15.38 -1.70 -2.16
C ASN A 50 -16.06 -0.33 -2.14
N ASP A 51 -15.48 0.69 -2.78
CA ASP A 51 -16.00 2.06 -2.74
C ASP A 51 -15.62 2.82 -4.02
N ASP A 52 -16.45 2.69 -5.05
CA ASP A 52 -16.31 3.39 -6.32
C ASP A 52 -16.48 4.92 -6.18
N SER A 53 -17.04 5.39 -5.06
CA SER A 53 -17.23 6.81 -4.81
C SER A 53 -15.99 7.49 -4.24
N ARG A 54 -15.08 6.70 -3.65
CA ARG A 54 -13.91 7.23 -2.95
C ARG A 54 -12.67 7.08 -3.81
N THR A 55 -12.40 8.07 -4.64
CA THR A 55 -11.13 8.16 -5.37
C THR A 55 -10.32 9.37 -4.93
N TYR A 56 -9.01 9.21 -4.80
CA TYR A 56 -8.09 10.32 -4.51
C TYR A 56 -7.12 10.51 -5.65
N VAL A 57 -7.20 11.68 -6.29
CA VAL A 57 -6.22 12.09 -7.30
C VAL A 57 -5.11 12.89 -6.63
N LEU A 58 -3.88 12.42 -6.80
CA LEU A 58 -2.66 12.98 -6.23
C LEU A 58 -1.67 13.27 -7.36
N SER A 59 -0.81 14.25 -7.15
CA SER A 59 0.25 14.58 -8.11
C SER A 59 1.57 14.79 -7.37
N ALA A 60 2.63 14.20 -7.92
CA ALA A 60 3.99 14.42 -7.48
C ALA A 60 4.60 15.63 -8.21
N PHE A 61 5.77 16.08 -7.74
CA PHE A 61 6.54 17.16 -8.37
C PHE A 61 7.46 16.66 -9.48
N SER A 62 7.73 15.36 -9.54
CA SER A 62 8.61 14.76 -10.54
C SER A 62 8.24 13.31 -10.86
N GLN A 63 8.76 12.79 -11.98
CA GLN A 63 8.57 11.40 -12.38
C GLN A 63 9.16 10.40 -11.36
N PRO A 64 10.40 10.57 -10.84
CA PRO A 64 10.94 9.65 -9.84
C PRO A 64 10.12 9.64 -8.54
N GLU A 65 9.59 10.79 -8.12
CA GLU A 65 8.74 10.89 -6.95
C GLU A 65 7.40 10.17 -7.17
N LEU A 66 6.77 10.34 -8.35
CA LEU A 66 5.58 9.57 -8.74
C LEU A 66 5.86 8.07 -8.64
N ASP A 67 6.93 7.59 -9.25
CA ASP A 67 7.26 6.15 -9.27
C ASP A 67 7.51 5.61 -7.85
N SER A 68 8.17 6.40 -7.00
CA SER A 68 8.34 6.08 -5.58
C SER A 68 6.99 5.98 -4.84
N TRP A 69 6.07 6.91 -5.06
CA TRP A 69 4.73 6.87 -4.46
C TRP A 69 3.93 5.66 -4.93
N ILE A 70 3.93 5.36 -6.24
CA ILE A 70 3.25 4.18 -6.79
C ILE A 70 3.77 2.91 -6.13
N LEU A 71 5.09 2.76 -6.04
CA LEU A 71 5.72 1.59 -5.42
C LEU A 71 5.36 1.50 -3.93
N ALA A 72 5.51 2.60 -3.18
CA ALA A 72 5.24 2.65 -1.75
C ALA A 72 3.77 2.30 -1.44
N VAL A 73 2.82 2.82 -2.21
CA VAL A 73 1.39 2.50 -2.06
C VAL A 73 1.12 1.03 -2.37
N ARG A 74 1.68 0.46 -3.44
CA ARG A 74 1.54 -0.97 -3.75
C ARG A 74 2.06 -1.85 -2.62
N MET A 75 3.21 -1.51 -2.07
CA MET A 75 3.82 -2.24 -0.95
C MET A 75 3.06 -2.08 0.37
N SER A 76 2.29 -0.99 0.51
CA SER A 76 1.44 -0.75 1.69
C SER A 76 0.12 -1.52 1.69
N SER A 77 -0.24 -2.15 0.57
CA SER A 77 -1.44 -2.98 0.48
C SER A 77 -1.34 -4.20 1.40
N TYR A 78 -2.48 -4.77 1.80
CA TYR A 78 -2.53 -6.01 2.57
C TYR A 78 -1.73 -7.14 1.93
N GLU A 79 -1.77 -7.25 0.60
CA GLU A 79 -1.00 -8.27 -0.11
C GLU A 79 0.52 -8.07 0.08
N GLY A 80 0.99 -6.83 -0.01
CA GLY A 80 2.38 -6.48 0.24
C GLY A 80 2.80 -6.74 1.70
N LEU A 81 1.97 -6.30 2.66
CA LEU A 81 2.22 -6.55 4.09
C LEU A 81 2.19 -8.04 4.43
N LYS A 82 1.27 -8.80 3.82
CA LYS A 82 1.15 -10.26 3.99
C LYS A 82 2.34 -10.99 3.37
N ALA A 83 2.80 -10.59 2.19
CA ALA A 83 4.00 -11.13 1.56
C ALA A 83 5.23 -10.88 2.44
N MET A 84 5.40 -9.65 2.93
CA MET A 84 6.48 -9.29 3.86
C MET A 84 6.41 -10.08 5.17
N TYR A 85 5.20 -10.23 5.73
CA TYR A 85 4.98 -11.05 6.91
C TYR A 85 5.41 -12.50 6.69
N TYR A 86 5.05 -13.12 5.57
CA TYR A 86 5.47 -14.48 5.25
C TYR A 86 6.98 -14.59 5.05
N GLU A 87 7.59 -13.64 4.35
CA GLU A 87 9.05 -13.63 4.15
C GLU A 87 9.80 -13.55 5.48
N LEU A 88 9.40 -12.62 6.36
CA LEU A 88 10.00 -12.45 7.67
C LEU A 88 9.78 -13.67 8.56
N THR A 89 8.57 -14.24 8.54
CA THR A 89 8.24 -15.47 9.27
C THR A 89 9.13 -16.63 8.80
N ASN A 90 9.32 -16.79 7.49
CA ASN A 90 10.20 -17.81 6.94
C ASN A 90 11.66 -17.60 7.37
N LYS A 91 12.17 -16.37 7.31
CA LYS A 91 13.54 -16.05 7.79
C LYS A 91 13.73 -16.41 9.26
N ILE A 92 12.77 -16.05 10.12
CA ILE A 92 12.80 -16.40 11.55
C ILE A 92 12.78 -17.93 11.73
N ASN A 93 11.92 -18.64 11.00
CA ASN A 93 11.82 -20.10 11.11
C ASN A 93 13.10 -20.81 10.66
N THR A 94 13.75 -20.34 9.59
CA THR A 94 15.04 -20.86 9.14
C THR A 94 16.14 -20.63 10.17
N LEU A 95 16.19 -19.45 10.78
CA LEU A 95 17.21 -19.10 11.79
C LEU A 95 16.98 -19.79 13.14
N THR A 96 15.73 -20.05 13.52
CA THR A 96 15.37 -20.65 14.81
C THR A 96 15.15 -22.16 14.77
N GLY A 97 15.21 -22.78 13.58
CA GLY A 97 15.04 -24.23 13.39
C GLY A 97 13.63 -24.76 13.64
N LYS A 98 12.62 -23.90 13.83
CA LYS A 98 11.24 -24.29 14.14
C LYS A 98 10.39 -24.43 12.88
N TYR A 99 10.57 -25.53 12.13
CA TYR A 99 9.67 -25.87 11.02
C TYR A 99 8.44 -26.60 11.57
N SER A 100 7.35 -25.89 11.89
CA SER A 100 6.04 -26.52 12.09
C SER A 100 5.26 -26.48 10.78
N GLN A 101 5.33 -27.58 10.03
CA GLN A 101 4.42 -27.82 8.92
C GLN A 101 2.99 -27.84 9.46
N LYS A 102 2.16 -26.87 9.08
CA LYS A 102 0.73 -27.16 8.91
C LYS A 102 0.58 -27.77 7.54
N THR A 103 0.80 -29.08 7.46
CA THR A 103 0.34 -29.89 6.34
C THR A 103 -1.16 -29.66 6.18
N LYS A 104 -1.57 -29.10 5.05
CA LYS A 104 -2.95 -29.29 4.59
C LYS A 104 -3.05 -30.75 4.17
N SER A 105 -3.72 -31.58 4.96
CA SER A 105 -4.25 -32.85 4.46
C SER A 105 -5.41 -32.55 3.51
N PRO A 106 -5.40 -33.04 2.27
CA PRO A 106 -6.63 -33.37 1.58
C PRO A 106 -7.04 -34.79 2.01
N MET A 107 -8.13 -34.79 2.75
CA MET A 107 -9.12 -35.84 2.98
C MET A 107 -9.01 -37.05 2.03
N ALA A 108 -8.76 -38.24 2.59
CA ALA A 108 -9.02 -39.50 1.90
C ALA A 108 -10.55 -39.61 1.69
N THR A 109 -10.97 -39.76 0.44
CA THR A 109 -12.35 -40.18 0.13
C THR A 109 -12.26 -41.63 -0.30
N LYS A 110 -12.97 -42.48 0.44
CA LYS A 110 -13.20 -43.90 0.11
C LYS A 110 -13.97 -44.05 -1.19
#